data_AF-A0A9X9X7J1-F1
#
_entry.id   AF-A0A9X9X7J1-F1
#
_cell.length_a   1.000
_cell.length_b   1.000
_cell.length_c   1.000
_cell.angle_alpha   90.00
_cell.angle_beta   90.00
_cell.angle_gamma   90.00
#
_symmetry.space_group_name_H-M   'P 1'
#
loop_
_entity.id
_entity.type
_entity.pdbx_description
1 polymer ?
#
loop_
_entity_poly.entity_id
_entity_poly.type
_entity_poly.pdbx_seq_one_letter_code
_entity_poly.pdbx_strand_id
1 'polypeptide(L)'
;MTDRRVPAMRETDLRIAMERVAEGYLRFLDAGPEPGTDDDTKAFAAHHAACRAALAHLEHLIKVARAMGADGAEVEEATTILVEAREALAQFEEEEVSPDAAEDRG
;
A
#
# COMPACT_ATOMS: atom_id res chain seq x y z
N MET A 1 -35.67 -9.32 -4.81
CA MET A 1 -34.73 -8.19 -4.68
C MET A 1 -33.95 -8.41 -3.40
N THR A 2 -32.75 -8.97 -3.50
CA THR A 2 -31.94 -9.29 -2.31
C THR A 2 -31.24 -8.01 -1.89
N ASP A 3 -31.76 -7.38 -0.84
CA ASP A 3 -31.14 -6.29 -0.12
C ASP A 3 -29.79 -6.79 0.40
N ARG A 4 -28.73 -6.55 -0.37
CA ARG A 4 -27.36 -6.84 0.04
C ARG A 4 -27.04 -5.80 1.11
N ARG A 5 -27.45 -6.07 2.34
CA ARG A 5 -26.99 -5.32 3.52
C ARG A 5 -25.48 -5.45 3.54
N VAL A 6 -24.80 -4.46 2.98
CA VAL A 6 -23.42 -4.18 3.33
C VAL A 6 -23.47 -3.99 4.85
N PRO A 7 -22.80 -4.85 5.65
CA PRO A 7 -22.77 -4.61 7.07
C PRO A 7 -22.24 -3.19 7.24
N ALA A 8 -23.02 -2.33 7.89
CA ALA A 8 -22.58 -0.99 8.23
C ALA A 8 -21.40 -1.16 9.18
N MET A 9 -20.21 -1.27 8.60
CA MET A 9 -18.94 -1.30 9.31
C MET A 9 -18.96 -0.06 10.18
N ARG A 10 -18.83 -0.23 11.50
CA ARG A 10 -18.85 0.93 12.39
C ARG A 10 -17.57 1.72 12.17
N GLU A 11 -17.60 3.01 12.47
CA GLU A 11 -16.42 3.86 12.41
C GLU A 11 -15.21 3.25 13.15
N THR A 12 -15.45 2.64 14.31
CA THR A 12 -14.43 1.90 15.08
C THR A 12 -13.86 0.69 14.33
N ASP A 13 -14.68 -0.06 13.58
CA ASP A 13 -14.24 -1.21 12.80
C ASP A 13 -13.36 -0.77 11.63
N LEU A 14 -13.68 0.39 11.04
CA LEU A 14 -12.93 0.99 9.95
C LEU A 14 -11.56 1.49 10.39
N ARG A 15 -11.50 2.15 11.56
CA ARG A 15 -10.23 2.55 12.18
C ARG A 15 -9.32 1.35 12.42
N ILE A 16 -9.84 0.28 13.02
CA ILE A 16 -9.08 -0.96 13.26
C ILE A 16 -8.59 -1.59 11.94
N ALA A 17 -9.40 -1.51 10.87
CA ALA A 17 -9.00 -2.00 9.56
C ALA A 17 -7.83 -1.19 8.98
N MET A 18 -7.87 0.14 9.09
CA MET A 18 -6.81 1.03 8.62
C MET A 18 -5.48 0.77 9.37
N GLU A 19 -5.54 0.67 10.71
CA GLU A 19 -4.38 0.33 11.55
C GLU A 19 -3.74 -1.00 11.14
N ARG A 20 -4.55 -2.04 10.92
CA ARG A 20 -4.04 -3.37 10.51
C ARG A 20 -3.40 -3.38 9.14
N VAL A 21 -3.95 -2.63 8.18
CA VAL A 21 -3.37 -2.53 6.83
C VAL A 21 -2.04 -1.78 6.88
N ALA A 22 -1.96 -0.68 7.64
CA ALA A 22 -0.72 0.06 7.85
C ALA A 22 0.35 -0.79 8.55
N GLU A 23 0.00 -1.47 9.63
CA GLU A 23 0.91 -2.38 10.35
C GLU A 23 1.36 -3.55 9.47
N GLY A 24 0.44 -4.11 8.66
CA GLY A 24 0.75 -5.14 7.68
C GLY A 24 1.78 -4.64 6.67
N TYR A 25 1.54 -3.47 6.08
CA TYR A 25 2.46 -2.83 5.13
C TYR A 25 3.85 -2.61 5.74
N LEU A 26 3.95 -2.01 6.93
CA LEU A 26 5.22 -1.76 7.61
C LEU A 26 5.97 -3.06 7.93
N ARG A 27 5.27 -4.08 8.43
CA ARG A 27 5.86 -5.39 8.69
C ARG A 27 6.37 -6.05 7.41
N PHE A 28 5.63 -5.92 6.30
CA PHE A 28 6.07 -6.44 5.01
C PHE A 28 7.32 -5.71 4.53
N LEU A 29 7.37 -4.38 4.61
CA LEU A 29 8.58 -3.61 4.30
C LEU A 29 9.80 -4.05 5.13
N ASP A 30 9.63 -4.20 6.45
CA ASP A 30 10.72 -4.57 7.37
C ASP A 30 11.22 -6.01 7.15
N ALA A 31 10.34 -6.92 6.74
CA ALA A 31 10.71 -8.32 6.52
C ALA A 31 11.59 -8.51 5.27
N GLY A 32 11.45 -7.64 4.27
CA GLY A 32 12.11 -7.79 2.96
C GLY A 32 11.69 -9.07 2.21
N PRO A 33 12.22 -9.29 0.99
CA PRO A 33 12.06 -10.58 0.31
C PRO A 33 12.83 -11.68 1.07
N GLU A 34 12.22 -12.85 1.26
CA GLU A 34 12.82 -13.96 2.00
C GLU A 34 14.12 -14.44 1.31
N PRO A 35 15.29 -14.27 1.94
CA PRO A 35 16.56 -14.55 1.29
C PRO A 35 16.76 -16.07 1.13
N GLY A 36 17.04 -16.52 -0.09
CA GLY A 36 17.42 -17.91 -0.37
C GLY A 36 16.38 -18.76 -1.10
N THR A 37 15.42 -18.14 -1.80
CA THR A 37 14.63 -18.85 -2.82
C THR A 37 15.33 -18.70 -4.17
N ASP A 38 15.42 -19.77 -4.97
CA ASP A 38 16.11 -19.79 -6.28
C ASP A 38 15.54 -18.80 -7.34
N ASP A 39 14.60 -17.93 -6.95
CA ASP A 39 13.86 -17.01 -7.83
C ASP A 39 13.62 -15.66 -7.11
N ASP A 40 14.70 -15.07 -6.57
CA ASP A 40 14.70 -13.79 -5.84
C ASP A 40 13.93 -12.68 -6.57
N THR A 41 13.95 -12.67 -7.92
CA THR A 41 13.18 -11.72 -8.75
C THR A 41 11.66 -11.92 -8.64
N LYS A 42 11.18 -13.17 -8.60
CA LYS A 42 9.74 -13.45 -8.43
C LYS A 42 9.29 -13.17 -7.00
N ALA A 43 10.13 -13.49 -6.01
CA ALA A 43 9.86 -13.16 -4.62
C ALA A 43 9.72 -11.64 -4.43
N PHE A 44 10.64 -10.86 -5.00
CA PHE A 44 10.59 -9.40 -4.99
C PHE A 44 9.36 -8.84 -5.73
N ALA A 45 9.06 -9.31 -6.94
CA ALA A 45 7.89 -8.85 -7.70
C ALA A 45 6.56 -9.17 -6.98
N ALA A 46 6.44 -10.35 -6.37
CA ALA A 46 5.28 -10.73 -5.56
C ALA A 46 5.16 -9.86 -4.31
N HIS A 47 6.29 -9.57 -3.64
CA HIS A 47 6.36 -8.68 -2.50
C HIS A 47 5.90 -7.26 -2.86
N HIS A 48 6.43 -6.71 -3.95
CA HIS A 48 6.07 -5.39 -4.45
C HIS A 48 4.58 -5.32 -4.84
N ALA A 49 4.04 -6.35 -5.49
CA ALA A 49 2.62 -6.44 -5.81
C ALA A 49 1.74 -6.48 -4.55
N ALA A 50 2.15 -7.20 -3.50
CA ALA A 50 1.44 -7.25 -2.23
C ALA A 50 1.42 -5.88 -1.52
N CYS A 51 2.55 -5.17 -1.50
CA CYS A 51 2.64 -3.81 -0.95
C CYS A 51 1.68 -2.85 -1.67
N ARG A 52 1.66 -2.86 -3.01
CA ARG A 52 0.72 -2.02 -3.79
C ARG A 52 -0.75 -2.36 -3.50
N ALA A 53 -1.08 -3.64 -3.37
CA ALA A 53 -2.43 -4.07 -3.02
C ALA A 53 -2.85 -3.61 -1.61
N ALA A 54 -1.93 -3.63 -0.65
CA ALA A 54 -2.18 -3.11 0.70
C ALA A 54 -2.46 -1.60 0.69
N LEU A 55 -1.67 -0.81 -0.03
CA LEU A 55 -1.89 0.64 -0.16
C LEU A 55 -3.21 0.97 -0.86
N ALA A 56 -3.56 0.23 -1.92
CA ALA A 56 -4.85 0.39 -2.58
C ALA A 56 -6.03 0.09 -1.64
N HIS A 57 -5.87 -0.89 -0.75
CA HIS A 57 -6.87 -1.17 0.29
C HIS A 57 -6.95 -0.05 1.32
N LEU A 58 -5.81 0.47 1.80
CA LEU A 58 -5.78 1.61 2.72
C LEU A 58 -6.48 2.84 2.14
N GLU A 59 -6.21 3.16 0.88
CA GLU A 59 -6.89 4.25 0.15
C GLU A 59 -8.40 4.06 0.10
N HIS A 60 -8.87 2.81 -0.13
CA HIS A 60 -10.30 2.52 -0.15
C HIS A 60 -10.93 2.74 1.23
N LEU A 61 -10.27 2.32 2.30
CA LEU A 61 -10.76 2.51 3.67
C LEU A 61 -10.83 3.99 4.05
N ILE A 62 -9.83 4.79 3.66
CA ILE A 62 -9.86 6.25 3.85
C ILE A 62 -11.06 6.89 3.12
N LYS A 63 -11.33 6.48 1.88
CA LYS A 63 -12.49 6.97 1.12
C LYS A 63 -13.80 6.62 1.79
N VAL A 64 -13.93 5.40 2.31
CA VAL A 64 -15.10 4.97 3.08
C VAL A 64 -15.23 5.78 4.36
N ALA A 65 -14.14 6.05 5.07
CA ALA A 65 -14.14 6.80 6.33
C ALA A 65 -14.65 8.22 6.11
N ARG A 66 -14.12 8.91 5.09
CA ARG A 66 -14.56 10.25 4.70
C ARG A 66 -16.03 10.27 4.26
N ALA A 67 -16.47 9.26 3.50
CA ALA A 67 -17.87 9.14 3.09
C ALA A 67 -18.83 8.91 4.28
N MET A 68 -18.33 8.35 5.38
CA MET A 68 -19.05 8.19 6.63
C MET A 68 -18.97 9.43 7.54
N GLY A 69 -18.24 10.47 7.14
CA GLY A 69 -18.06 11.70 7.92
C GLY A 69 -16.95 11.64 8.96
N ALA A 70 -16.10 10.62 8.92
CA ALA A 70 -14.89 10.55 9.74
C ALA A 70 -13.80 11.43 9.12
N ASP A 71 -13.34 12.42 9.87
CA ASP A 71 -12.26 13.36 9.52
C ASP A 71 -11.34 13.60 10.74
N GLY A 72 -11.19 12.56 11.57
CA GLY A 72 -10.33 12.57 12.76
C GLY A 72 -8.85 12.38 12.43
N ALA A 73 -8.02 12.54 13.46
CA ALA A 73 -6.56 12.40 13.37
C ALA A 73 -6.13 11.05 12.77
N GLU A 74 -6.92 9.99 12.94
CA GLU A 74 -6.64 8.66 12.41
C GLU A 74 -6.79 8.59 10.88
N VAL A 75 -7.73 9.35 10.31
CA VAL A 75 -7.90 9.46 8.85
C VAL A 75 -6.76 10.29 8.26
N GLU A 76 -6.32 11.34 8.96
CA GLU A 76 -5.15 12.14 8.59
C GLU A 76 -3.86 11.30 8.64
N GLU A 77 -3.62 10.58 9.73
CA GLU A 77 -2.45 9.70 9.90
C GLU A 77 -2.37 8.63 8.81
N ALA A 78 -3.47 7.93 8.55
CA ALA A 78 -3.53 6.96 7.46
C ALA A 78 -3.35 7.59 6.08
N THR A 79 -3.82 8.83 5.88
CA THR A 79 -3.58 9.59 4.64
C THR A 79 -2.10 9.93 4.49
N THR A 80 -1.43 10.36 5.54
CA THR A 80 0.01 10.64 5.55
C THR A 80 0.81 9.38 5.20
N ILE A 81 0.53 8.26 5.86
CA ILE A 81 1.17 6.97 5.57
C ILE A 81 0.99 6.58 4.10
N LEU A 82 -0.23 6.74 3.55
CA LEU A 82 -0.52 6.43 2.16
C LEU A 82 0.30 7.30 1.18
N VAL A 83 0.44 8.60 1.47
CA VAL A 83 1.21 9.53 0.63
C VAL A 83 2.69 9.17 0.66
N GLU A 84 3.28 9.06 1.84
CA GLU A 84 4.71 8.74 2.01
C GLU A 84 5.06 7.39 1.37
N ALA A 85 4.22 6.37 1.56
CA ALA A 85 4.40 5.05 0.96
C ALA A 85 4.36 5.10 -0.58
N ARG A 86 3.45 5.89 -1.16
CA ARG A 86 3.36 6.03 -2.62
C ARG A 86 4.56 6.78 -3.20
N GLU A 87 5.05 7.80 -2.50
CA GLU A 87 6.26 8.52 -2.90
C GLU A 87 7.48 7.61 -2.86
N ALA A 88 7.64 6.80 -1.81
CA ALA A 88 8.71 5.82 -1.72
C ALA A 88 8.65 4.81 -2.88
N LEU A 89 7.46 4.23 -3.16
CA LEU A 89 7.30 3.29 -4.29
C LEU A 89 7.56 3.93 -5.66
N ALA A 90 7.15 5.19 -5.86
CA ALA A 90 7.43 5.91 -7.10
C ALA A 90 8.94 6.13 -7.33
N GLN A 91 9.70 6.38 -6.27
CA GLN A 91 11.17 6.49 -6.34
C GLN A 91 11.82 5.17 -6.78
N PHE A 92 11.32 4.02 -6.30
CA PHE A 92 11.81 2.70 -6.75
C PHE A 92 11.47 2.42 -8.23
N GLU A 93 10.28 2.80 -8.69
CA GLU A 93 9.88 2.62 -10.10
C GLU A 93 10.69 3.53 -11.04
N GLU A 94 11.09 4.74 -10.63
CA GLU A 94 12.00 5.60 -11.40
C GLU A 94 13.43 5.05 -11.46
N GLU A 95 13.93 4.40 -10.40
CA GLU A 95 15.26 3.77 -10.38
C GLU A 95 15.35 2.51 -11.28
N GLU A 96 14.28 1.71 -11.39
CA GLU A 96 14.23 0.53 -12.26
C GLU A 96 14.07 0.88 -13.76
N VAL A 97 13.55 2.07 -14.09
CA VAL A 97 13.34 2.54 -15.48
C VAL A 97 14.53 3.36 -16.01
N SER A 98 15.74 3.07 -15.54
CA SER A 98 16.96 3.53 -16.21
C SER A 98 17.62 2.42 -17.03
N PRO A 99 17.02 1.94 -18.15
CA PRO A 99 17.79 1.31 -19.20
C PRO A 99 18.36 2.42 -20.10
N ASP A 100 19.69 2.43 -20.19
CA ASP A 100 20.43 2.98 -21.31
C ASP A 100 20.73 4.49 -21.30
N ALA A 101 21.77 4.84 -20.54
CA ALA A 101 22.79 5.75 -21.04
C ALA A 101 24.05 4.96 -21.42
N ALA A 102 23.95 3.95 -22.31
CA ALA A 102 25.10 3.47 -23.08
C ALA A 102 25.06 4.14 -24.47
N GLU A 103 25.92 5.15 -24.65
CA GLU A 103 27.03 5.08 -25.61
C GLU A 103 26.63 5.23 -27.10
N ASP A 104 26.81 6.44 -27.64
CA ASP A 104 27.44 6.64 -28.95
C ASP A 104 27.89 8.10 -29.15
N ARG A 105 29.15 8.39 -28.79
CA ARG A 105 29.95 9.50 -29.34
C ARG A 105 31.43 9.25 -29.07
N GLY A 106 32.07 8.55 -30.00
CA GLY A 106 33.52 8.36 -30.03
C GLY A 106 33.99 7.66 -31.28
#